data_AF-A0A9D5JXA3-F1
#
_entry.id   AF-A0A9D5JXA3-F1
#
_cell.length_a   1.000
_cell.length_b   1.000
_cell.length_c   1.000
_cell.angle_alpha   90.00
_cell.angle_beta   90.00
_cell.angle_gamma   90.00
#
_symmetry.space_group_name_H-M   'P 1'
#
loop_
_entity.id
_entity.type
_entity.pdbx_description
1 polymer ?
#
loop_
_entity_poly.entity_id
_entity_poly.type
_entity_poly.pdbx_seq_one_letter_code
_entity_poly.pdbx_strand_id
1 'polypeptide(L)'
;MTTHTIAGHAGTSQIVLGEGLFSLKKYLHGNPCVLVSDERVHSLYGEHFPTDKVILIGTGESIKTLQTVELLYEKFLDDELDRACWGVAVGGGIVCD
;
A
#
# COMPACT_ATOMS: atom_id res chain seq x y z
N MET A 1 -6.90 -16.41 13.12
CA MET A 1 -5.72 -15.76 12.50
C MET A 1 -4.77 -16.86 12.07
N THR A 2 -4.42 -16.91 10.80
CA THR A 2 -3.51 -17.91 10.22
C THR A 2 -2.42 -17.18 9.46
N THR A 3 -1.16 -17.59 9.62
CA THR A 3 -0.03 -17.00 8.90
C THR A 3 0.66 -18.07 8.07
N HIS A 4 0.87 -17.78 6.79
CA HIS A 4 1.65 -18.61 5.88
C HIS A 4 2.93 -17.89 5.50
N THR A 5 4.05 -18.60 5.53
CA THR A 5 5.36 -18.05 5.15
C THR A 5 5.70 -18.50 3.74
N ILE A 6 6.07 -17.55 2.87
CA ILE A 6 6.44 -17.79 1.48
C ILE A 6 7.90 -17.37 1.28
N ALA A 7 8.74 -18.30 0.83
CA ALA A 7 10.10 -18.00 0.41
C ALA A 7 10.10 -17.67 -1.08
N GLY A 8 10.35 -16.40 -1.41
CA GLY A 8 10.57 -15.92 -2.77
C GLY A 8 12.06 -15.92 -3.13
N HIS A 9 12.39 -15.45 -4.33
CA HIS A 9 13.77 -15.40 -4.81
C HIS A 9 14.67 -14.48 -3.97
N ALA A 10 14.15 -13.31 -3.57
CA ALA A 10 14.92 -12.25 -2.90
C ALA A 10 14.71 -12.21 -1.37
N GLY A 11 13.82 -13.03 -0.82
CA GLY A 11 13.48 -12.95 0.60
C GLY A 11 12.25 -13.75 0.98
N THR A 12 11.87 -13.63 2.24
CA THR A 12 10.71 -14.32 2.81
C THR A 12 9.62 -13.32 3.13
N SER A 13 8.39 -13.64 2.77
CA SER A 13 7.19 -12.85 3.03
C SER A 13 6.18 -13.65 3.84
N GLN A 14 5.25 -12.96 4.48
CA GLN A 14 4.15 -13.56 5.22
C GLN A 14 2.81 -13.18 4.61
N ILE A 15 1.92 -14.17 4.46
CA ILE A 15 0.51 -13.97 4.14
C ILE A 15 -0.26 -14.17 5.44
N VAL A 16 -0.88 -13.10 5.94
CA VAL A 16 -1.62 -13.11 7.19
C VAL A 16 -3.11 -13.05 6.91
N LEU A 17 -3.84 -14.09 7.33
CA LEU A 17 -5.28 -14.26 7.09
C LEU A 17 -6.09 -14.11 8.39
N GLY A 18 -7.22 -13.42 8.29
CA GLY A 18 -8.11 -13.13 9.42
C GLY A 18 -7.60 -12.01 10.33
N GLU A 19 -6.78 -11.11 9.79
CA GLU A 19 -6.30 -9.88 10.41
C GLU A 19 -7.13 -8.69 9.91
N GLY A 20 -7.37 -7.69 10.75
CA GLY A 20 -8.01 -6.44 10.34
C GLY A 20 -7.01 -5.38 9.86
N LEU A 21 -7.46 -4.47 9.00
CA LEU A 21 -6.61 -3.39 8.47
C LEU A 21 -6.09 -2.45 9.57
N PHE A 22 -6.85 -2.26 10.65
CA PHE A 22 -6.40 -1.49 11.82
C PHE A 22 -5.11 -2.03 12.46
N SER A 23 -4.78 -3.31 12.24
CA SER A 23 -3.52 -3.90 12.71
C SER A 23 -2.32 -3.56 11.81
N LEU A 24 -2.52 -2.97 10.63
CA LEU A 24 -1.46 -2.76 9.62
C LEU A 24 -0.23 -2.04 10.19
N LYS A 25 -0.44 -1.07 11.10
CA LYS A 25 0.64 -0.32 11.75
C LYS A 25 1.69 -1.20 12.42
N LYS A 26 1.31 -2.38 12.92
CA LYS A 26 2.24 -3.30 13.60
C LYS A 26 3.29 -3.90 12.67
N TYR A 27 3.01 -3.94 11.36
CA TYR A 27 3.92 -4.48 10.34
C TYR A 27 4.89 -3.44 9.78
N LEU A 28 4.67 -2.15 10.07
CA LEU A 28 5.53 -1.07 9.60
C LEU A 28 6.81 -0.92 10.44
N HIS A 29 6.88 -1.62 11.59
CA HIS A 29 8.02 -1.58 12.51
C HIS A 29 8.45 -0.15 12.93
N GLY A 30 7.48 0.78 13.02
CA GLY A 30 7.72 2.16 13.41
C GLY A 30 8.30 3.07 12.30
N ASN A 31 8.46 2.56 11.09
CA ASN A 31 8.94 3.34 9.95
C ASN A 31 7.82 4.20 9.34
N PRO A 32 8.16 5.32 8.67
CA PRO A 32 7.22 6.06 7.84
C PRO A 32 6.60 5.16 6.77
N CYS A 33 5.37 5.46 6.38
CA CYS A 33 4.75 4.80 5.23
C CYS A 33 3.97 5.78 4.37
N VAL A 34 3.96 5.47 3.07
CA VAL A 34 3.05 6.02 2.07
C VAL A 34 2.09 4.91 1.66
N LEU A 35 0.82 5.25 1.52
CA LEU A 35 -0.22 4.30 1.16
C LEU A 35 -0.79 4.63 -0.21
N VAL A 36 -0.92 3.62 -1.07
CA VAL A 36 -1.59 3.73 -2.37
C VAL A 36 -2.91 2.96 -2.30
N SER A 37 -4.00 3.59 -2.71
CA SER A 37 -5.34 2.99 -2.72
C SER A 37 -6.19 3.57 -3.85
N ASP A 38 -7.41 3.07 -4.00
CA ASP A 38 -8.43 3.68 -4.84
C ASP A 38 -9.48 4.43 -4.00
N GLU A 39 -10.26 5.29 -4.63
CA GLU A 39 -11.28 6.09 -3.96
C GLU A 39 -12.33 5.25 -3.21
N ARG A 40 -12.68 4.07 -3.75
CA ARG A 40 -13.71 3.21 -3.15
C ARG A 40 -13.20 2.58 -1.87
N VAL A 41 -12.01 2.00 -1.90
CA VAL A 41 -11.37 1.37 -0.73
C VAL A 41 -11.10 2.42 0.33
N HIS A 42 -10.58 3.58 -0.06
CA HIS A 42 -10.37 4.69 0.86
C HIS A 42 -11.69 5.17 1.51
N SER A 43 -12.78 5.32 0.75
CA SER A 43 -14.07 5.74 1.32
C SER A 43 -14.64 4.77 2.37
N LEU A 44 -14.30 3.48 2.27
CA LEU A 44 -14.81 2.43 3.15
C LEU A 44 -13.89 2.16 4.34
N TYR A 45 -12.58 2.31 4.17
CA TYR A 45 -11.58 1.82 5.12
C TYR A 45 -10.50 2.85 5.48
N GLY A 46 -10.55 4.06 4.91
CA GLY A 46 -9.52 5.10 5.08
C GLY A 46 -9.29 5.50 6.53
N GLU A 47 -10.33 5.48 7.38
CA GLU A 47 -10.20 5.74 8.82
C GLU A 47 -9.31 4.72 9.57
N HIS A 48 -9.05 3.55 8.97
CA HIS A 48 -8.17 2.53 9.52
C HIS A 48 -6.75 2.56 8.95
N PHE A 49 -6.45 3.50 8.05
CA PHE A 49 -5.12 3.63 7.47
C PHE A 49 -4.14 4.14 8.53
N PRO A 50 -2.88 3.65 8.55
CA PRO A 50 -1.92 3.99 9.58
C PRO A 50 -1.21 5.34 9.35
N THR A 51 -1.54 6.05 8.26
CA THR A 51 -0.89 7.27 7.78
C THR A 51 -1.88 8.15 7.04
N ASP A 52 -1.66 9.46 7.08
CA ASP A 52 -2.39 10.45 6.27
C ASP A 52 -1.75 10.64 4.88
N LYS A 53 -0.54 10.09 4.65
CA LYS A 53 0.14 10.09 3.34
C LYS A 53 -0.49 9.04 2.42
N VAL A 54 -1.67 9.37 1.89
CA VAL A 54 -2.47 8.49 1.02
C VAL A 54 -2.52 9.05 -0.39
N ILE A 55 -2.10 8.25 -1.37
CA ILE A 55 -2.21 8.57 -2.79
C ILE A 55 -3.35 7.74 -3.37
N LEU A 56 -4.39 8.43 -3.83
CA LEU A 56 -5.55 7.80 -4.46
C LEU A 56 -5.32 7.74 -5.98
N ILE A 57 -5.37 6.53 -6.52
CA ILE A 57 -5.39 6.30 -7.97
C ILE A 57 -6.82 6.03 -8.44
N GLY A 58 -7.04 6.10 -9.75
CA GLY A 58 -8.31 5.76 -10.35
C GLY A 58 -8.65 4.26 -10.23
N THR A 59 -9.78 3.87 -10.82
CA THR A 59 -10.23 2.47 -10.80
C THR A 59 -10.24 1.86 -12.20
N GLY A 60 -10.08 0.53 -12.28
CA GLY A 60 -10.15 -0.25 -13.52
C GLY A 60 -8.84 -0.35 -14.28
N GLU A 61 -8.75 -1.26 -15.25
CA GLU A 61 -7.51 -1.59 -15.97
C GLU A 61 -6.93 -0.41 -16.75
N SER A 62 -7.76 0.53 -17.21
CA SER A 62 -7.31 1.68 -18.01
C SER A 62 -6.36 2.61 -17.26
N ILE A 63 -6.35 2.56 -15.93
CA ILE A 63 -5.43 3.35 -15.10
C ILE A 63 -4.14 2.59 -14.78
N LYS A 64 -4.02 1.31 -15.14
CA LYS A 64 -2.79 0.52 -14.94
C LYS A 64 -1.78 0.83 -16.04
N THR A 65 -1.17 2.00 -15.92
CA THR A 65 -0.30 2.58 -16.95
C THR A 65 0.97 3.15 -16.33
N LEU A 66 2.02 3.33 -17.14
CA LEU A 66 3.25 3.97 -16.69
C LEU A 66 3.04 5.43 -16.29
N GLN A 67 2.03 6.11 -16.85
CA GLN A 67 1.64 7.46 -16.47
C GLN A 67 1.10 7.50 -15.03
N THR A 68 0.36 6.47 -14.60
CA THR A 68 -0.07 6.36 -13.21
C THR A 68 1.12 6.11 -12.28
N VAL A 69 2.08 5.29 -12.72
CA VAL A 69 3.32 5.07 -11.96
C VAL A 69 4.15 6.36 -11.85
N GLU A 70 4.22 7.15 -12.92
CA GLU A 70 4.87 8.47 -12.93
C GLU A 70 4.22 9.40 -11.89
N LEU A 71 2.88 9.48 -11.86
CA LEU A 71 2.14 10.23 -10.85
C LEU A 71 2.46 9.77 -9.41
N LEU A 72 2.56 8.45 -9.18
CA LEU A 72 2.96 7.91 -7.88
C LEU A 72 4.36 8.39 -7.49
N TYR A 73 5.32 8.34 -8.42
CA TYR A 73 6.69 8.80 -8.15
C TYR A 73 6.76 10.31 -7.91
N GLU A 74 6.01 11.12 -8.64
CA GLU A 74 5.89 12.56 -8.36
C GLU A 74 5.40 12.80 -6.93
N LYS A 75 4.36 12.06 -6.51
CA LYS A 75 3.84 12.17 -5.13
C LYS A 75 4.84 11.70 -4.08
N PHE A 76 5.63 10.67 -4.36
CA PHE A 76 6.70 10.24 -3.46
C PHE A 76 7.78 11.31 -3.29
N LEU A 77 8.07 12.08 -4.34
CA LEU A 77 9.00 13.20 -4.27
C LEU A 77 8.39 14.38 -3.50
N ASP A 78 7.12 14.72 -3.76
CA ASP A 78 6.39 15.77 -3.04
C ASP A 78 6.35 15.51 -1.52
N ASP A 79 6.18 14.25 -1.13
CA ASP A 79 6.13 13.81 0.27
C ASP A 79 7.51 13.57 0.91
N GLU A 80 8.58 13.88 0.18
CA GLU A 80 9.99 13.73 0.56
C GLU A 80 10.32 12.32 1.08
N LEU A 81 9.80 11.28 0.41
CA LEU A 81 10.01 9.90 0.83
C LEU A 81 11.46 9.47 0.60
N ASP A 82 12.00 8.74 1.57
CA ASP A 82 13.33 8.14 1.49
C ASP A 82 13.25 6.61 1.42
N ARG A 83 14.42 5.96 1.41
CA ARG A 83 14.56 4.50 1.31
C ARG A 83 14.14 3.73 2.58
N ALA A 84 13.88 4.42 3.70
CA ALA A 84 13.36 3.80 4.91
C ALA A 84 11.82 3.79 4.93
N CYS A 85 11.18 4.53 4.02
CA CYS A 85 9.74 4.57 3.89
C CYS A 85 9.18 3.25 3.34
N TRP A 86 8.07 2.80 3.92
CA TRP A 86 7.29 1.68 3.42
C TRP A 86 6.26 2.15 2.39
N GLY A 87 6.32 1.57 1.19
CA GLY A 87 5.22 1.66 0.22
C GLY A 87 4.19 0.58 0.51
N VAL A 88 2.93 0.96 0.78
CA VAL A 88 1.85 0.04 1.10
C VAL A 88 0.71 0.19 0.11
N ALA A 89 0.37 -0.88 -0.61
CA ALA A 89 -0.81 -0.92 -1.46
C ALA A 89 -1.99 -1.55 -0.69
N VAL A 90 -3.13 -0.85 -0.64
CA VAL A 90 -4.38 -1.37 -0.07
C VAL A 90 -5.47 -1.28 -1.12
N GLY A 91 -5.80 -2.41 -1.74
CA GLY A 91 -6.83 -2.49 -2.76
C GLY A 91 -6.85 -3.84 -3.47
N GLY A 92 -7.43 -3.86 -4.68
CA GLY A 92 -7.39 -5.01 -5.57
C GLY A 92 -6.11 -5.06 -6.42
N GLY A 93 -6.08 -5.98 -7.40
CA GLY A 93 -4.90 -6.17 -8.28
C GLY A 93 -4.47 -4.92 -9.06
N ILE A 94 -5.39 -4.01 -9.38
CA ILE A 94 -5.06 -2.74 -10.06
C ILE A 94 -4.21 -1.81 -9.18
N VAL A 95 -4.45 -1.81 -7.87
CA VAL A 95 -3.71 -0.96 -6.93
C VAL A 95 -2.36 -1.59 -6.57
N CYS A 96 -2.32 -2.92 -6.50
CA CYS A 96 -1.15 -3.67 -6.04
C CYS A 96 -0.11 -3.94 -7.14
N ASP A 97 -0.51 -3.96 -8.41
CA ASP A 97 0.38 -4.16 -9.57
C ASP A 97 0.98 -2.84 -10.05
#